data_AF-A0A7S2G1U1-F1
#
_entry.id   AF-A0A7S2G1U1-F1
#
_cell.length_a   1.000
_cell.length_b   1.000
_cell.length_c   1.000
_cell.angle_alpha   90.00
_cell.angle_beta   90.00
_cell.angle_gamma   90.00
#
_symmetry.space_group_name_H-M   'P 1'
#
loop_
_entity.id
_entity.type
_entity.pdbx_description
1 polymer ?
#
loop_
_entity_poly.entity_id
_entity_poly.type
_entity_poly.pdbx_seq_one_letter_code
_entity_poly.pdbx_strand_id
1 'polypeptide(L)'
;MGKDAMIAIQETLTSLGAARMVCEVIAKCDDAPNLVKAVLRLGIKLLEHGNEEVQAAIMEYFHKSNNYTFFLKCRGYIRKEIEKISERRKVRRLNLAVSNEHTVGQLVIE
;
A
#
# COMPACT_ATOMS: atom_id res chain seq x y z
N MET A 1 -10.18 -18.98 -12.74
CA MET A 1 -10.31 -19.80 -11.52
C MET A 1 -11.69 -19.58 -10.95
N GLY A 2 -12.43 -20.64 -10.59
CA GLY A 2 -13.75 -20.50 -9.97
C GLY A 2 -13.65 -19.88 -8.58
N LYS A 3 -14.73 -19.24 -8.12
CA LYS A 3 -14.81 -18.62 -6.78
C LYS A 3 -14.41 -19.59 -5.67
N ASP A 4 -14.88 -20.83 -5.73
CA ASP A 4 -14.65 -21.84 -4.68
C ASP A 4 -13.19 -22.31 -4.63
N ALA A 5 -12.54 -22.44 -5.80
CA ALA A 5 -11.11 -22.75 -5.87
C ALA A 5 -10.25 -21.62 -5.32
N MET A 6 -10.66 -20.35 -5.51
CA MET A 6 -9.97 -19.21 -4.90
C MET A 6 -10.11 -19.24 -3.37
N ILE A 7 -11.33 -19.48 -2.86
CA ILE A 7 -11.60 -19.55 -1.42
C ILE A 7 -10.75 -20.64 -0.76
N ALA A 8 -10.71 -21.85 -1.33
CA ALA A 8 -9.90 -22.94 -0.78
C ALA A 8 -8.39 -22.59 -0.70
N ILE A 9 -7.87 -21.85 -1.69
CA ILE A 9 -6.47 -21.37 -1.67
C ILE A 9 -6.28 -20.32 -0.57
N GLN A 10 -7.22 -19.38 -0.41
CA GLN A 10 -7.16 -18.36 0.62
C GLN A 10 -7.19 -18.97 2.03
N GLU A 11 -8.05 -19.97 2.26
CA GLU A 11 -8.14 -20.73 3.52
C GLU A 11 -6.84 -21.50 3.77
N THR A 12 -6.32 -22.20 2.76
CA THR A 12 -5.04 -22.92 2.86
C THR A 12 -3.88 -21.98 3.21
N LEU A 13 -3.77 -20.84 2.53
CA LEU A 13 -2.72 -19.86 2.85
C LEU A 13 -2.91 -19.26 4.25
N THR A 14 -4.15 -19.05 4.67
CA THR A 14 -4.47 -18.50 5.99
C THR A 14 -4.12 -19.49 7.10
N SER A 15 -4.41 -20.78 6.93
CA SER A 15 -4.02 -21.83 7.88
C SER A 15 -2.50 -21.99 7.97
N LEU A 16 -1.77 -21.68 6.89
CA LEU A 16 -0.30 -21.56 6.88
C LEU A 16 0.23 -20.25 7.48
N GLY A 17 -0.65 -19.37 7.96
CA GLY A 17 -0.29 -18.13 8.65
C GLY A 17 -0.09 -16.91 7.73
N ALA A 18 -0.50 -16.98 6.46
CA ALA A 18 -0.31 -15.86 5.52
C ALA A 18 -1.01 -14.58 5.99
N ALA A 19 -2.24 -14.67 6.52
CA ALA A 19 -2.98 -13.52 7.04
C ALA A 19 -2.24 -12.84 8.20
N ARG A 20 -1.72 -13.63 9.14
CA ARG A 20 -0.92 -13.12 10.27
C ARG A 20 0.39 -12.49 9.79
N MET A 21 1.10 -13.17 8.88
CA MET A 21 2.33 -12.65 8.28
C MET A 21 2.11 -11.29 7.61
N VAL A 22 1.00 -11.13 6.87
CA VAL A 22 0.65 -9.87 6.23
C VAL A 22 0.56 -8.75 7.26
N CYS A 23 -0.17 -8.96 8.34
CA CYS A 23 -0.33 -7.97 9.40
C CYS A 23 1.00 -7.66 10.11
N GLU A 24 1.79 -8.68 10.42
CA GLU A 24 3.10 -8.54 11.09
C GLU A 24 4.10 -7.74 10.25
N VAL A 25 4.21 -8.04 8.94
CA VAL A 25 5.11 -7.30 8.04
C VAL A 25 4.69 -5.85 7.94
N ILE A 26 3.38 -5.56 7.80
CA ILE A 26 2.90 -4.17 7.74
C ILE A 26 3.21 -3.43 9.04
N ALA A 27 3.04 -4.09 10.19
CA ALA A 27 3.24 -3.50 11.51
C ALA A 27 4.72 -3.31 11.88
N LYS A 28 5.60 -4.23 11.52
CA LYS A 28 6.98 -4.27 12.04
C LYS A 28 8.05 -3.94 11.02
N CYS A 29 7.76 -4.06 9.72
CA CYS A 29 8.78 -3.86 8.71
C CYS A 29 9.06 -2.35 8.55
N ASP A 30 10.32 -1.99 8.80
CA ASP A 30 10.86 -0.66 8.52
C ASP A 30 11.75 -0.71 7.28
N ASP A 31 11.75 0.38 6.52
CA ASP A 31 12.65 0.63 5.39
C ASP A 31 12.62 -0.40 4.24
N ALA A 32 11.53 -1.16 4.08
CA ALA A 32 11.32 -2.05 2.94
C ALA A 32 10.00 -1.76 2.17
N PRO A 33 9.90 -0.62 1.46
CA PRO A 33 8.66 -0.19 0.81
C PRO A 33 8.14 -1.18 -0.24
N ASN A 34 9.03 -1.87 -0.96
CA ASN A 34 8.65 -2.86 -1.96
C ASN A 34 8.03 -4.12 -1.33
N LEU A 35 8.58 -4.56 -0.20
CA LEU A 35 8.06 -5.70 0.56
C LEU A 35 6.68 -5.38 1.12
N VAL A 36 6.54 -4.22 1.79
CA VAL A 36 5.24 -3.77 2.33
C VAL A 36 4.19 -3.69 1.22
N LYS A 37 4.55 -3.17 0.04
CA LYS A 37 3.64 -3.11 -1.12
C LYS A 37 3.23 -4.49 -1.63
N ALA A 38 4.17 -5.44 -1.72
CA ALA A 38 3.87 -6.81 -2.15
C ALA A 38 2.93 -7.50 -1.15
N VAL A 39 3.19 -7.32 0.14
CA VAL A 39 2.39 -7.90 1.23
C VAL A 39 1.00 -7.27 1.31
N LEU A 40 0.86 -5.96 1.09
CA LEU A 40 -0.46 -5.32 0.98
C LEU A 40 -1.28 -5.91 -0.17
N ARG A 41 -0.66 -6.18 -1.32
CA ARG A 41 -1.34 -6.84 -2.45
C ARG A 41 -1.77 -8.26 -2.10
N LEU A 42 -0.92 -9.01 -1.39
CA LEU A 42 -1.28 -10.33 -0.89
C LEU A 42 -2.49 -10.25 0.06
N GLY A 43 -2.48 -9.33 1.01
CA GLY A 43 -3.61 -9.12 1.93
C GLY A 43 -4.93 -8.80 1.20
N ILE A 44 -4.89 -7.94 0.19
CA ILE A 44 -6.06 -7.64 -0.66
C ILE A 44 -6.57 -8.91 -1.37
N LYS A 45 -5.65 -9.75 -1.87
CA LYS A 45 -6.00 -11.00 -2.55
C LYS A 45 -6.54 -12.07 -1.61
N LEU A 46 -6.04 -12.14 -0.37
CA LEU A 46 -6.58 -13.03 0.65
C LEU A 46 -8.02 -12.66 1.04
N LEU A 47 -8.36 -11.37 0.98
CA LEU A 47 -9.70 -10.85 1.31
C LEU A 47 -10.65 -10.78 0.11
N GLU A 48 -10.19 -11.11 -1.10
CA GLU A 48 -11.01 -11.06 -2.31
C GLU A 48 -12.22 -12.00 -2.17
N HIS A 49 -13.39 -11.56 -2.62
CA HIS A 49 -14.68 -12.26 -2.48
C HIS A 49 -15.22 -12.42 -1.05
N GLY A 50 -14.61 -11.79 -0.05
CA GLY A 50 -15.17 -11.71 1.30
C GLY A 50 -15.04 -13.01 2.10
N ASN A 51 -13.91 -13.71 1.98
CA ASN A 51 -13.64 -14.92 2.76
C ASN A 51 -13.65 -14.61 4.27
N GLU A 52 -14.63 -15.16 4.98
CA GLU A 52 -14.86 -14.92 6.42
C GLU A 52 -13.76 -15.51 7.29
N GLU A 53 -13.15 -16.64 6.89
CA GLU A 53 -12.05 -17.27 7.64
C GLU A 53 -10.82 -16.37 7.65
N VAL A 54 -10.48 -15.78 6.50
CA VAL A 54 -9.38 -14.80 6.41
C VAL A 54 -9.68 -13.57 7.25
N GLN A 55 -10.92 -13.06 7.18
CA GLN A 55 -11.33 -11.90 7.99
C GLN A 55 -11.22 -12.20 9.49
N ALA A 56 -11.67 -13.38 9.93
CA ALA A 56 -11.59 -13.82 11.31
C ALA A 56 -10.13 -13.88 11.79
N ALA A 57 -9.21 -14.45 10.98
CA ALA A 57 -7.79 -14.51 11.31
C ALA A 57 -7.14 -13.11 11.45
N ILE A 58 -7.52 -12.18 10.59
CA ILE A 58 -7.05 -10.78 10.66
C ILE A 58 -7.63 -10.09 11.91
N MET A 59 -8.92 -10.28 12.20
CA MET A 59 -9.55 -9.71 13.38
C MET A 59 -8.95 -10.27 14.66
N GLU A 60 -8.67 -11.58 14.70
CA GLU A 60 -7.98 -12.23 15.81
C GLU A 60 -6.59 -11.62 16.04
N TYR A 61 -5.83 -11.35 14.97
CA TYR A 61 -4.56 -10.64 15.08
C TYR A 61 -4.71 -9.27 15.75
N PHE A 62 -5.73 -8.49 15.38
CA PHE A 62 -5.97 -7.17 15.99
C PHE A 62 -6.39 -7.27 17.45
N HIS A 63 -7.22 -8.25 17.81
CA HIS A 63 -7.61 -8.48 19.20
C HIS A 63 -6.43 -8.93 20.07
N LYS A 64 -5.60 -9.86 19.56
CA LYS A 64 -4.47 -10.42 20.31
C LYS A 64 -3.29 -9.46 20.44
N SER A 65 -3.02 -8.66 19.41
CA SER A 65 -1.86 -7.77 19.43
C SER A 65 -2.01 -6.63 20.44
N ASN A 66 -3.25 -6.24 20.79
CA ASN A 66 -3.58 -5.08 21.64
C ASN A 66 -2.77 -3.81 21.27
N ASN A 67 -2.30 -3.75 20.02
CA ASN A 67 -1.24 -2.86 19.60
C ASN A 67 -1.65 -2.23 18.27
N TYR A 68 -1.89 -0.92 18.31
CA TYR A 68 -2.29 -0.11 17.16
C TYR A 68 -1.17 0.10 16.13
N THR A 69 0.00 -0.54 16.29
CA THR A 69 1.17 -0.37 15.41
C THR A 69 0.83 -0.61 13.94
N PHE A 70 0.02 -1.62 13.61
CA PHE A 70 -0.45 -1.85 12.24
C PHE A 70 -1.09 -0.59 11.65
N PHE A 71 -2.05 0.00 12.36
CA PHE A 71 -2.78 1.19 11.92
C PHE A 71 -1.88 2.43 11.87
N LEU A 72 -0.96 2.57 12.84
CA LEU A 72 0.02 3.65 12.85
C LEU A 72 0.96 3.59 11.63
N LYS A 73 1.44 2.40 11.27
CA LYS A 73 2.27 2.18 10.07
C LYS A 73 1.49 2.49 8.80
N CYS A 74 0.25 2.00 8.67
CA CYS A 74 -0.63 2.32 7.55
C CYS A 74 -0.80 3.85 7.37
N ARG A 75 -1.06 4.57 8.46
CA ARG A 75 -1.13 6.04 8.44
C ARG A 75 0.19 6.68 8.01
N GLY A 76 1.32 6.14 8.47
CA GLY A 76 2.65 6.57 8.06
C GLY A 76 2.90 6.38 6.56
N TYR A 77 2.53 5.22 5.99
CA TYR A 77 2.66 4.95 4.56
C TYR A 77 1.82 5.91 3.71
N ILE A 78 0.56 6.13 4.10
CA ILE A 78 -0.33 7.08 3.41
C ILE A 78 0.29 8.48 3.41
N ARG A 79 0.76 8.95 4.57
CA ARG A 79 1.39 10.28 4.69
C ARG A 79 2.62 10.41 3.79
N LYS A 80 3.54 9.43 3.83
CA LYS A 80 4.74 9.42 2.98
C LYS A 80 4.40 9.48 1.49
N GLU A 81 3.39 8.74 1.05
CA GLU A 81 2.98 8.76 -0.36
C GLU A 81 2.28 10.06 -0.76
N ILE A 82 1.48 10.67 0.13
CA ILE A 82 0.91 12.01 -0.10
C ILE A 82 2.02 13.05 -0.27
N GLU A 83 3.04 13.04 0.59
CA GLU A 83 4.18 13.94 0.51
C GLU A 83 4.93 13.78 -0.82
N LYS A 84 5.21 12.54 -1.25
CA LYS A 84 5.82 12.26 -2.57
C LYS A 84 4.95 12.75 -3.73
N ILE A 85 3.64 12.58 -3.67
CA ILE A 85 2.71 13.08 -4.71
C ILE A 85 2.75 14.60 -4.77
N SER A 86 2.74 15.28 -3.61
CA SER A 86 2.84 16.73 -3.51
C SER A 86 4.13 17.24 -4.13
N GLU A 87 5.27 16.62 -3.79
CA GLU A 87 6.58 17.03 -4.31
C GLU A 87 6.67 16.83 -5.83
N ARG A 88 6.23 15.68 -6.35
CA ARG A 88 6.15 15.45 -7.81
C ARG A 88 5.29 16.49 -8.52
N ARG A 89 4.18 16.91 -7.92
CA ARG A 89 3.33 17.98 -8.47
C ARG A 89 4.02 19.34 -8.43
N LYS A 90 4.76 19.65 -7.37
CA LYS A 90 5.54 20.88 -7.25
C LYS A 90 6.63 20.97 -8.33
N VAL A 91 7.44 19.92 -8.46
CA VAL A 91 8.48 19.82 -9.50
C VAL A 91 7.89 19.97 -10.90
N ARG A 92 6.76 19.29 -11.18
CA ARG A 92 6.08 19.43 -12.47
C ARG A 92 5.65 20.87 -12.77
N ARG A 93 5.12 21.60 -11.79
CA ARG A 93 4.74 23.01 -11.96
C ARG A 93 5.94 23.91 -12.24
N LEU A 94 7.05 23.68 -11.54
CA LEU A 94 8.30 24.43 -11.77
C LEU A 94 8.85 24.17 -13.17
N ASN A 95 8.88 22.91 -13.61
CA ASN A 95 9.34 22.55 -14.97
C ASN A 95 8.48 23.20 -16.06
N LEU A 96 7.16 23.29 -15.86
CA LEU A 96 6.26 23.97 -16.78
C LEU A 96 6.50 25.49 -16.81
N ALA A 97 6.76 26.12 -15.67
CA ALA A 97 7.09 27.54 -15.58
C ALA A 97 8.39 27.87 -16.32
N VAL A 98 9.45 27.09 -16.07
CA VAL A 98 10.76 27.23 -16.75
C VAL A 98 10.63 27.02 -18.26
N SER A 99 9.85 26.02 -18.69
CA SER A 99 9.60 25.78 -20.11
C SER A 99 8.90 26.97 -20.76
N ASN A 100 7.92 27.60 -20.10
CA ASN A 100 7.23 28.76 -20.61
C ASN A 100 8.15 30.00 -20.69
N GLU A 101 9.02 30.20 -19.70
CA GLU A 101 10.01 31.29 -19.72
C GLU A 101 11.03 31.13 -20.87
N HIS A 102 11.48 29.91 -21.17
CA HIS A 102 12.34 29.64 -22.33
C HIS A 102 11.63 29.93 -23.67
N THR A 103 10.38 29.52 -23.83
CA THR A 103 9.61 29.77 -25.06
C THR A 103 9.36 31.26 -25.28
N VAL A 104 9.03 32.01 -24.22
CA VAL A 104 8.85 33.47 -24.31
C VAL A 104 10.18 34.16 -24.61
N GLY A 105 11.29 33.72 -24.00
CA GLY A 105 12.63 34.26 -24.29
C GLY A 105 13.07 34.08 -25.75
N GLN A 106 12.66 33.00 -26.43
CA GLN A 106 12.94 32.80 -27.85
C GLN A 106 12.08 33.68 -28.77
N LEU A 107 10.83 33.96 -28.40
CA LEU A 107 9.89 34.76 -29.19
C LEU A 107 10.16 36.28 -29.14
N VAL A 108 10.96 36.76 -28.17
CA VAL A 108 11.24 38.20 -27.98
C VAL A 108 12.55 38.63 -28.66
N ILE A 109 13.29 37.68 -29.26
CA ILE A 109 14.59 37.92 -29.92
C ILE A 109 14.47 37.92 -31.47
N GLU A 110 13.29 37.67 -32.03
CA GLU A 110 12.97 37.83 -33.47
C GLU A 110 12.18 39.13 -33.72
#